data_AF-A0A7X6BJC9-F1
#
_entry.id   AF-A0A7X6BJC9-F1
#
_cell.length_a   1.000
_cell.length_b   1.000
_cell.length_c   1.000
_cell.angle_alpha   90.00
_cell.angle_beta   90.00
_cell.angle_gamma   90.00
#
_symmetry.space_group_name_H-M   'P 1'
#
loop_
_entity.id
_entity.type
_entity.pdbx_description
1 polymer ?
#
loop_
_entity_poly.entity_id
_entity_poly.type
_entity_poly.pdbx_seq_one_letter_code
_entity_poly.pdbx_strand_id
1 'polypeptide(L)'
;MKTSKIKNSLVVMVFILSVLPAWGHSDWGFTKDFGNVRVTYSCGFSNHEERYKSHIIARLVEMLSKELGCKQPIYLDFKHSYVEDIVPEYKLWYKRGKSGDTLVFHVHEKTYDAVKALQLIEYGIKNKASVVKNQRDTVIETRYWGPQTHTSLSRAEINKILRKNVSPLVNKVLANKIYRPKNERDRIVEGFTYYFQNNKYHLCYERQEGYGAVQLKLDNIYQFQALVYYDGVLSSRLGVVFDTDSTFYVITRNGYVEEKAAKYFLSKRHVIKNVADIFQPYVLKELGKSEVFIGVEQPFSGTRRNLLYRVKDDYLVQDLDALVDKESKKE
;
A
#
# COMPACT_ATOMS: atom_id res chain seq x y z
N MET A 1 0.73 9.28 66.73
CA MET A 1 1.46 8.75 65.56
C MET A 1 0.54 7.87 64.73
N LYS A 2 0.07 8.31 63.55
CA LYS A 2 -0.50 7.44 62.49
C LYS A 2 -0.82 8.25 61.22
N THR A 3 0.19 8.89 60.64
CA THR A 3 0.09 9.60 59.35
C THR A 3 1.36 9.42 58.54
N SER A 4 1.73 8.16 58.21
CA SER A 4 2.85 7.93 57.28
C SER A 4 2.62 6.86 56.21
N LYS A 5 1.48 6.15 56.18
CA LYS A 5 1.26 5.09 55.18
C LYS A 5 0.64 5.55 53.86
N ILE A 6 -0.11 6.66 53.84
CA ILE A 6 -0.88 7.08 52.65
C ILE A 6 0.02 7.78 51.60
N LYS A 7 1.07 8.50 52.02
CA LYS A 7 1.95 9.25 51.10
C LYS A 7 2.82 8.33 50.23
N ASN A 8 3.28 7.20 50.76
CA ASN A 8 4.11 6.26 49.98
C ASN A 8 3.30 5.49 48.94
N SER A 9 2.02 5.21 49.23
CA SER A 9 1.15 4.49 48.29
C SER A 9 0.84 5.32 47.04
N LEU A 10 0.69 6.64 47.18
CA LEU A 10 0.45 7.55 46.06
C LEU A 10 1.70 7.70 45.16
N VAL A 11 2.90 7.78 45.77
CA VAL A 11 4.17 7.87 45.03
C VAL A 11 4.43 6.58 44.23
N VAL A 12 4.16 5.41 44.83
CA VAL A 12 4.27 4.12 44.12
C VAL A 12 3.25 4.02 42.98
N MET A 13 2.02 4.50 43.16
CA MET A 13 1.01 4.51 42.09
C MET A 13 1.39 5.45 40.93
N VAL A 14 1.94 6.64 41.23
CA VAL A 14 2.46 7.57 40.21
C VAL A 14 3.66 6.95 39.49
N PHE A 15 4.55 6.26 40.21
CA PHE A 15 5.69 5.58 39.60
C PHE A 15 5.22 4.46 38.67
N ILE A 16 4.29 3.60 39.11
CA ILE A 16 3.71 2.51 38.29
C ILE A 16 2.99 3.06 37.05
N LEU A 17 2.25 4.17 37.16
CA LEU A 17 1.60 4.84 36.03
C LEU A 17 2.62 5.50 35.07
N SER A 18 3.78 5.91 35.56
CA SER A 18 4.87 6.46 34.72
C SER A 18 5.71 5.38 34.02
N VAL A 19 5.61 4.11 34.44
CA VAL A 19 6.21 2.96 33.73
C VAL A 19 5.23 2.30 32.77
N LEU A 20 4.05 2.90 32.51
CA LEU A 20 3.23 2.45 31.39
C LEU A 20 4.12 2.47 30.15
N PRO A 21 4.30 1.33 29.46
CA PRO A 21 5.18 1.26 28.32
C PRO A 21 4.70 2.31 27.32
N ALA A 22 5.53 3.31 27.04
CA ALA A 22 5.35 4.15 25.88
C ALA A 22 5.39 3.19 24.69
N TRP A 23 4.22 2.88 24.13
CA TRP A 23 4.12 2.07 22.94
C TRP A 23 4.65 2.89 21.77
N GLY A 24 5.98 2.88 21.63
CA GLY A 24 6.64 3.33 20.42
C GLY A 24 6.28 2.34 19.32
N HIS A 25 5.37 2.74 18.43
CA HIS A 25 5.22 2.05 17.16
C HIS A 25 6.57 2.13 16.42
N SER A 26 7.06 1.01 15.94
CA SER A 26 8.18 0.96 15.00
C SER A 26 7.64 0.58 13.63
N ASP A 27 8.17 1.22 12.60
CA ASP A 27 7.84 0.86 11.23
C ASP A 27 8.28 -0.57 10.95
N TRP A 28 7.43 -1.31 10.23
CA TRP A 28 7.71 -2.66 9.78
C TRP A 28 8.47 -2.58 8.47
N GLY A 29 9.65 -3.22 8.41
CA GLY A 29 10.44 -3.38 7.20
C GLY A 29 10.23 -4.76 6.58
N PHE A 30 9.94 -4.81 5.28
CA PHE A 30 9.86 -6.04 4.50
C PHE A 30 10.88 -5.98 3.37
N THR A 31 11.73 -7.00 3.26
CA THR A 31 12.72 -7.08 2.18
C THR A 31 12.49 -8.30 1.30
N LYS A 32 12.68 -8.14 -0.02
CA LYS A 32 12.57 -9.21 -1.01
C LYS A 32 13.56 -9.01 -2.16
N ASP A 33 14.06 -10.10 -2.71
CA ASP A 33 15.00 -10.09 -3.82
C ASP A 33 14.32 -10.55 -5.13
N PHE A 34 14.68 -9.89 -6.24
CA PHE A 34 14.29 -10.17 -7.61
C PHE A 34 15.54 -10.05 -8.50
N GLY A 35 16.22 -11.16 -8.78
CA GLY A 35 17.45 -11.14 -9.57
C GLY A 35 18.53 -10.23 -8.93
N ASN A 36 18.98 -9.21 -9.65
CA ASN A 36 19.93 -8.20 -9.14
C ASN A 36 19.26 -7.03 -8.41
N VAL A 37 17.95 -7.09 -8.17
CA VAL A 37 17.16 -6.03 -7.55
C VAL A 37 16.71 -6.48 -6.17
N ARG A 38 17.10 -5.74 -5.13
CA ARG A 38 16.59 -5.91 -3.77
C ARG A 38 15.62 -4.78 -3.45
N VAL A 39 14.45 -5.11 -2.94
CA VAL A 39 13.44 -4.12 -2.52
C VAL A 39 13.22 -4.20 -1.01
N THR A 40 13.13 -3.04 -0.37
CA THR A 40 12.65 -2.87 0.99
C THR A 40 11.42 -1.98 0.98
N TYR A 41 10.42 -2.34 1.77
CA TYR A 41 9.22 -1.54 2.03
C TYR A 41 9.10 -1.30 3.53
N SER A 42 8.93 -0.04 3.93
CA SER A 42 8.79 0.39 5.32
C SER A 42 7.47 1.13 5.53
N CYS A 43 6.69 0.70 6.54
CA CYS A 43 5.42 1.32 6.91
C CYS A 43 4.99 0.97 8.34
N GLY A 44 4.22 1.84 9.00
CA GLY A 44 3.69 1.59 10.34
C GLY A 44 2.62 0.49 10.41
N PHE A 45 2.01 0.13 9.27
CA PHE A 45 0.99 -0.93 9.21
C PHE A 45 1.25 -1.94 8.09
N SER A 46 1.22 -3.23 8.44
CA SER A 46 1.58 -4.34 7.54
C SER A 46 0.60 -4.61 6.40
N ASN A 47 -0.61 -4.04 6.44
CA ASN A 47 -1.73 -4.37 5.56
C ASN A 47 -1.93 -3.38 4.41
N HIS A 48 -1.07 -2.38 4.25
CA HIS A 48 -1.16 -1.39 3.18
C HIS A 48 -0.84 -1.98 1.82
N GLU A 49 -1.62 -1.62 0.80
CA GLU A 49 -1.48 -2.16 -0.56
C GLU A 49 -0.18 -1.70 -1.25
N GLU A 50 0.39 -0.58 -0.81
CA GLU A 50 1.70 -0.06 -1.24
C GLU A 50 2.84 -1.09 -1.12
N ARG A 51 2.74 -2.04 -0.18
CA ARG A 51 3.67 -3.16 -0.10
C ARG A 51 3.67 -4.02 -1.36
N TYR A 52 2.51 -4.31 -1.94
CA TYR A 52 2.42 -5.12 -3.15
C TYR A 52 2.84 -4.32 -4.38
N LYS A 53 2.56 -3.02 -4.40
CA LYS A 53 3.01 -2.11 -5.45
C LYS A 53 4.53 -2.01 -5.51
N SER A 54 5.22 -1.92 -4.37
CA SER A 54 6.69 -1.90 -4.34
C SER A 54 7.30 -3.17 -4.94
N HIS A 55 6.70 -4.34 -4.69
CA HIS A 55 7.09 -5.60 -5.33
C HIS A 55 6.81 -5.62 -6.84
N ILE A 56 5.69 -5.06 -7.29
CA ILE A 56 5.37 -4.92 -8.72
C ILE A 56 6.45 -4.04 -9.39
N ILE A 57 6.77 -2.89 -8.79
CA ILE A 57 7.82 -1.98 -9.29
C ILE A 57 9.18 -2.70 -9.31
N ALA A 58 9.52 -3.46 -8.26
CA ALA A 58 10.77 -4.21 -8.22
C ALA A 58 10.89 -5.24 -9.37
N ARG A 59 9.80 -5.94 -9.71
CA ARG A 59 9.78 -6.84 -10.87
C ARG A 59 9.93 -6.08 -12.19
N LEU A 60 9.30 -4.91 -12.35
CA LEU A 60 9.49 -4.07 -13.53
C LEU A 60 10.94 -3.58 -13.64
N VAL A 61 11.55 -3.19 -12.51
CA VAL A 61 12.96 -2.76 -12.46
C VAL A 61 13.89 -3.92 -12.82
N GLU A 62 13.58 -5.15 -12.43
CA GLU A 62 14.36 -6.34 -12.80
C GLU A 62 14.29 -6.63 -14.31
N MET A 63 13.12 -6.44 -14.92
CA MET A 63 12.97 -6.53 -16.38
C MET A 63 13.75 -5.42 -17.09
N LEU A 64 13.64 -4.18 -16.59
CA LEU A 64 14.39 -3.03 -17.11
C LEU A 64 15.91 -3.23 -16.99
N SER A 65 16.40 -3.77 -15.87
CA SER A 65 17.83 -4.00 -15.66
C SER A 65 18.37 -5.03 -16.65
N LYS A 66 17.62 -6.11 -16.92
CA LYS A 66 17.97 -7.12 -17.93
C LYS A 66 18.02 -6.54 -19.34
N GLU A 67 17.01 -5.77 -19.72
CA GLU A 67 16.96 -5.11 -21.04
C GLU A 67 18.13 -4.14 -21.26
N LEU A 68 18.63 -3.52 -20.18
CA LEU A 68 19.80 -2.64 -20.22
C LEU A 68 21.14 -3.38 -20.05
N GLY A 69 21.15 -4.72 -19.94
CA GLY A 69 22.37 -5.50 -19.68
C GLY A 69 23.03 -5.18 -18.33
N CYS A 70 22.27 -4.63 -17.39
CA CYS A 70 22.76 -4.15 -16.10
C CYS A 70 22.89 -5.29 -15.10
N LYS A 71 24.14 -5.72 -14.82
CA LYS A 71 24.45 -6.77 -13.83
C LYS A 71 24.71 -6.24 -12.41
N GLN A 72 24.92 -4.93 -12.26
CA GLN A 72 25.20 -4.33 -10.94
C GLN A 72 23.99 -4.46 -10.01
N PRO A 73 24.19 -4.56 -8.69
CA PRO A 73 23.09 -4.57 -7.73
C PRO A 73 22.28 -3.27 -7.77
N ILE A 74 20.96 -3.40 -7.65
CA ILE A 74 20.02 -2.29 -7.52
C ILE A 74 19.28 -2.46 -6.19
N TYR A 75 19.26 -1.43 -5.36
CA TYR A 75 18.50 -1.41 -4.10
C TYR A 75 17.37 -0.39 -4.22
N LEU A 76 16.14 -0.84 -3.99
CA LEU A 76 14.94 -0.03 -3.98
C LEU A 76 14.43 0.08 -2.54
N ASP A 77 14.32 1.29 -2.03
CA ASP A 77 13.85 1.57 -0.68
C ASP A 77 12.58 2.42 -0.72
N PHE A 78 11.46 1.82 -0.32
CA PHE A 78 10.14 2.41 -0.37
C PHE A 78 9.65 2.71 1.04
N LYS A 79 9.41 3.98 1.35
CA LYS A 79 8.79 4.42 2.58
C LYS A 79 7.40 4.95 2.30
N HIS A 80 6.39 4.39 2.97
CA HIS A 80 5.00 4.79 2.78
C HIS A 80 4.63 5.88 3.80
N SER A 81 4.16 7.04 3.31
CA SER A 81 3.54 8.06 4.15
C SER A 81 2.06 7.75 4.35
N TYR A 82 1.74 7.08 5.45
CA TYR A 82 0.37 6.67 5.79
C TYR A 82 -0.35 7.67 6.73
N VAL A 83 0.34 8.72 7.19
CA VAL A 83 -0.18 9.71 8.15
C VAL A 83 -0.37 11.08 7.51
N GLU A 84 0.54 11.48 6.63
CA GLU A 84 0.62 12.84 6.12
C GLU A 84 0.53 12.84 4.59
N ASP A 85 -0.15 13.84 4.05
CA ASP A 85 -0.04 14.17 2.63
C ASP A 85 1.30 14.87 2.41
N ILE A 86 2.25 14.17 1.80
CA ILE A 86 3.60 14.65 1.60
C ILE A 86 3.88 14.84 0.11
N VAL A 87 4.71 15.84 -0.19
CA VAL A 87 5.31 15.92 -1.52
C VAL A 87 6.30 14.76 -1.68
N PRO A 88 6.18 13.91 -2.72
CA PRO A 88 7.06 12.77 -2.91
C PRO A 88 8.55 13.15 -2.87
N GLU A 89 9.32 12.43 -2.06
CA GLU A 89 10.75 12.62 -1.91
C GLU A 89 11.49 11.47 -2.58
N TYR A 90 11.86 11.66 -3.85
CA TYR A 90 12.72 10.71 -4.58
C TYR A 90 14.19 11.00 -4.31
N LYS A 91 14.98 9.95 -4.18
CA LYS A 91 16.44 9.97 -4.06
C LYS A 91 17.06 8.91 -4.98
N LEU A 92 18.22 9.24 -5.53
CA LEU A 92 18.97 8.35 -6.42
C LEU A 92 20.48 8.59 -6.24
N TRP A 93 21.24 7.53 -5.95
CA TRP A 93 22.70 7.62 -5.81
C TRP A 93 23.37 6.26 -6.02
N TYR A 94 24.69 6.27 -6.08
CA TYR A 94 25.50 5.05 -6.01
C TYR A 94 26.16 4.92 -4.63
N LYS A 95 25.97 3.76 -4.01
CA LYS A 95 26.71 3.35 -2.81
C LYS A 95 27.93 2.54 -3.24
N ARG A 96 29.13 3.00 -2.88
CA ARG A 96 30.37 2.24 -3.12
C ARG A 96 30.39 0.98 -2.26
N GLY A 97 30.68 -0.16 -2.87
CA GLY A 97 30.77 -1.45 -2.21
C GLY A 97 32.05 -2.20 -2.58
N LYS A 98 32.50 -3.09 -1.69
CA LYS A 98 33.70 -3.92 -1.93
C LYS A 98 33.56 -4.82 -3.17
N SER A 99 32.35 -5.25 -3.47
CA SER A 99 32.02 -6.14 -4.61
C SER A 99 31.46 -5.37 -5.83
N GLY A 100 31.60 -4.04 -5.85
CA GLY A 100 31.03 -3.16 -6.86
C GLY A 100 30.06 -2.13 -6.28
N ASP A 101 29.77 -1.10 -7.07
CA ASP A 101 28.82 -0.07 -6.66
C ASP A 101 27.36 -0.55 -6.82
N THR A 102 26.52 -0.20 -5.85
CA THR A 102 25.09 -0.46 -5.88
C THR A 102 24.35 0.81 -6.27
N LEU A 103 23.48 0.73 -7.28
CA LEU A 103 22.52 1.81 -7.56
C LEU A 103 21.43 1.78 -6.49
N VAL A 104 21.22 2.89 -5.80
CA VAL A 104 20.18 3.00 -4.77
C VAL A 104 19.13 4.00 -5.21
N PHE A 105 17.88 3.57 -5.18
CA PHE A 105 16.70 4.41 -5.30
C PHE A 105 15.95 4.37 -3.97
N HIS A 106 15.60 5.55 -3.47
CA HIS A 106 14.74 5.68 -2.31
C HIS A 106 13.56 6.58 -2.67
N VAL A 107 12.39 6.26 -2.16
CA VAL A 107 11.23 7.14 -2.24
C VAL A 107 10.44 7.15 -0.93
N HIS A 108 10.01 8.34 -0.52
CA HIS A 108 9.02 8.55 0.52
C HIS A 108 7.80 9.25 -0.09
N GLU A 109 6.67 8.54 -0.20
CA GLU A 109 5.42 9.08 -0.77
C GLU A 109 4.18 8.33 -0.25
N LYS A 110 2.98 8.89 -0.49
CA LYS A 110 1.69 8.27 -0.12
C LYS A 110 1.27 7.16 -1.09
N THR A 111 1.64 7.25 -2.36
CA THR A 111 1.28 6.27 -3.38
C THR A 111 2.40 6.12 -4.39
N TYR A 112 2.92 4.90 -4.57
CA TYR A 112 4.10 4.69 -5.40
C TYR A 112 3.83 4.84 -6.91
N ASP A 113 4.70 5.60 -7.57
CA ASP A 113 4.63 5.85 -9.01
C ASP A 113 5.64 4.98 -9.78
N ALA A 114 5.13 3.94 -10.44
CA ALA A 114 5.96 3.00 -11.19
C ALA A 114 6.70 3.66 -12.37
N VAL A 115 6.10 4.65 -13.02
CA VAL A 115 6.70 5.33 -14.18
C VAL A 115 7.90 6.14 -13.71
N LYS A 116 7.74 6.95 -12.66
CA LYS A 116 8.82 7.78 -12.11
C LYS A 116 9.96 6.92 -11.57
N ALA A 117 9.64 5.83 -10.87
CA ALA A 117 10.63 4.89 -10.38
C ALA A 117 11.46 4.30 -11.55
N LEU A 118 10.81 3.82 -12.61
CA LEU A 118 11.49 3.26 -13.78
C LEU A 118 12.32 4.30 -14.53
N GLN A 119 11.84 5.54 -14.68
CA GLN A 119 12.60 6.63 -15.30
C GLN A 119 13.88 6.95 -14.54
N LEU A 120 13.81 7.03 -13.20
CA LEU A 120 14.98 7.31 -12.37
C LEU A 120 15.98 6.15 -12.37
N ILE A 121 15.49 4.91 -12.32
CA ILE A 121 16.34 3.73 -12.43
C ILE A 121 17.01 3.64 -13.80
N GLU A 122 16.27 3.82 -14.90
CA GLU A 122 16.84 3.86 -16.25
C GLU A 122 17.94 4.92 -16.35
N TYR A 123 17.66 6.12 -15.84
CA TYR A 123 18.65 7.20 -15.80
C TYR A 123 19.89 6.79 -15.00
N GLY A 124 19.70 6.23 -13.81
CA GLY A 124 20.79 5.78 -12.93
C GLY A 124 21.70 4.76 -13.63
N ILE A 125 21.10 3.74 -14.25
CA ILE A 125 21.83 2.71 -15.00
C ILE A 125 22.62 3.32 -16.17
N LYS A 126 21.99 4.18 -16.97
CA LYS A 126 22.62 4.77 -18.17
C LYS A 126 23.67 5.84 -17.85
N ASN A 127 23.60 6.48 -16.68
CA ASN A 127 24.39 7.68 -16.37
C ASN A 127 25.23 7.56 -15.10
N LYS A 128 25.70 6.36 -14.76
CA LYS A 128 26.47 6.08 -13.54
C LYS A 128 27.53 7.13 -13.21
N ALA A 129 28.41 7.46 -14.16
CA ALA A 129 29.48 8.44 -13.93
C ALA A 129 28.94 9.83 -13.54
N SER A 130 27.85 10.28 -14.18
CA SER A 130 27.21 11.55 -13.84
C SER A 130 26.56 11.50 -12.45
N VAL A 131 25.91 10.39 -12.09
CA VAL A 131 25.29 10.22 -10.77
C VAL A 131 26.35 10.28 -9.67
N VAL A 132 27.43 9.51 -9.83
CA VAL A 132 28.55 9.48 -8.86
C VAL A 132 29.20 10.86 -8.71
N LYS A 133 29.35 11.62 -9.79
CA LYS A 133 29.95 12.95 -9.78
C LYS A 133 29.07 13.99 -9.04
N ASN A 134 27.75 13.91 -9.24
CA ASN A 134 26.81 14.93 -8.81
C ASN A 134 26.07 14.62 -7.51
N GLN A 135 26.08 13.37 -7.04
CA GLN A 135 25.51 13.04 -5.74
C GLN A 135 26.24 13.81 -4.61
N ARG A 136 25.47 14.30 -3.65
CA ARG A 136 25.97 15.05 -2.50
C ARG A 136 25.28 14.57 -1.23
N ASP A 137 25.98 14.72 -0.12
CA ASP A 137 25.42 14.54 1.21
C ASP A 137 24.66 15.81 1.60
N THR A 138 23.41 15.63 2.02
CA THR A 138 22.58 16.70 2.57
C THR A 138 22.20 16.30 3.99
N VAL A 139 22.44 17.18 4.95
CA VAL A 139 21.97 17.00 6.33
C VAL A 139 20.55 17.51 6.41
N ILE A 140 19.63 16.66 6.86
CA ILE A 140 18.22 16.99 7.07
C ILE A 140 17.95 16.89 8.57
N GLU A 141 17.44 17.97 9.14
CA GLU A 141 16.94 17.95 10.51
C GLU A 141 15.63 17.16 10.57
N THR A 142 15.62 16.08 11.35
CA THR A 142 14.40 15.30 11.57
C THR A 142 13.80 15.66 12.92
N ARG A 143 12.46 15.70 12.97
CA ARG A 143 11.71 16.07 14.17
C ARG A 143 12.02 15.18 15.39
N TYR A 144 12.32 13.90 15.16
CA TYR A 144 12.44 12.90 16.22
C TYR A 144 13.81 12.22 16.32
N TRP A 145 14.66 12.30 15.28
CA TRP A 145 15.90 11.51 15.17
C TRP A 145 17.15 12.39 15.00
N GLY A 146 17.02 13.70 15.20
CA GLY A 146 18.09 14.67 14.99
C GLY A 146 18.54 14.80 13.53
N PRO A 147 19.73 15.36 13.28
CA PRO A 147 20.27 15.51 11.94
C PRO A 147 20.58 14.15 11.30
N GLN A 148 20.03 13.92 10.11
CA GLN A 148 20.27 12.72 9.30
C GLN A 148 20.95 13.12 8.00
N THR A 149 22.06 12.45 7.66
CA THR A 149 22.77 12.69 6.41
C THR A 149 22.24 11.77 5.32
N HIS A 150 21.75 12.34 4.23
CA HIS A 150 21.27 11.61 3.07
C HIS A 150 22.13 11.92 1.84
N THR A 151 22.66 10.88 1.20
CA THR A 151 23.35 10.98 -0.10
C THR A 151 22.35 10.86 -1.24
N SER A 152 22.29 11.83 -2.15
CA SER A 152 21.45 11.76 -3.35
C SER A 152 21.90 12.75 -4.43
N LEU A 153 21.46 12.53 -5.67
CA LEU A 153 21.27 13.63 -6.62
C LEU A 153 20.37 14.71 -6.02
N SER A 154 20.58 15.96 -6.44
CA SER A 154 19.74 17.08 -5.99
C SER A 154 18.29 16.92 -6.45
N ARG A 155 17.34 17.48 -5.66
CA ARG A 155 15.91 17.48 -6.03
C ARG A 155 15.67 18.15 -7.40
N ALA A 156 16.43 19.19 -7.73
CA ALA A 156 16.34 19.87 -9.02
C ALA A 156 16.75 18.95 -10.19
N GLU A 157 17.83 18.19 -10.04
CA GLU A 157 18.26 17.22 -11.06
C GLU A 157 17.25 16.07 -11.21
N ILE A 158 16.74 15.53 -10.09
CA ILE A 158 15.70 14.49 -10.11
C ILE A 158 14.46 14.99 -10.83
N ASN A 159 13.96 16.17 -10.50
CA ASN A 159 12.82 16.78 -11.18
C ASN A 159 13.09 17.00 -12.68
N LYS A 160 14.32 17.38 -13.06
CA LYS A 160 14.70 17.51 -14.47
C LYS A 160 14.65 16.16 -15.19
N ILE A 161 15.01 15.07 -14.54
CA ILE A 161 14.92 13.71 -15.10
C ILE A 161 13.45 13.31 -15.28
N LEU A 162 12.64 13.49 -14.23
CA LEU A 162 11.22 13.12 -14.22
C LEU A 162 10.36 13.93 -15.19
N ARG A 163 10.75 15.15 -15.55
CA ARG A 163 10.07 15.97 -16.56
C ARG A 163 10.32 15.54 -18.00
N LYS A 164 11.27 14.62 -18.24
CA LYS A 164 11.51 14.08 -19.58
C LYS A 164 10.38 13.15 -19.98
N ASN A 165 10.17 13.02 -21.30
CA ASN A 165 9.28 12.01 -21.83
C ASN A 165 9.72 10.61 -21.39
N VAL A 166 8.73 9.76 -21.09
CA VAL A 166 8.95 8.35 -20.77
C VAL A 166 9.60 7.67 -21.97
N SER A 167 10.71 6.97 -21.73
CA SER A 167 11.45 6.33 -22.82
C SER A 167 10.67 5.17 -23.43
N PRO A 168 10.92 4.82 -24.71
CA PRO A 168 10.32 3.65 -25.33
C PRO A 168 10.61 2.35 -24.56
N LEU A 169 11.79 2.26 -23.93
CA LEU A 169 12.15 1.09 -23.13
C LEU A 169 11.33 1.02 -21.84
N VAL A 170 11.13 2.13 -21.14
CA VAL A 170 10.24 2.16 -19.96
C VAL A 170 8.81 1.79 -20.36
N ASN A 171 8.31 2.30 -21.50
CA ASN A 171 6.99 1.90 -22.02
C ASN A 171 6.91 0.41 -22.35
N LYS A 172 7.96 -0.17 -22.96
CA LYS A 172 8.06 -1.61 -23.24
C LYS A 172 8.00 -2.42 -21.95
N VAL A 173 8.72 -2.00 -20.90
CA VAL A 173 8.70 -2.66 -19.60
C VAL A 173 7.33 -2.56 -18.94
N LEU A 174 6.70 -1.37 -18.93
CA LEU A 174 5.36 -1.14 -18.40
C LEU A 174 4.26 -1.95 -19.10
N ALA A 175 4.48 -2.36 -20.35
CA ALA A 175 3.56 -3.22 -21.09
C ALA A 175 3.51 -4.67 -20.60
N ASN A 176 4.46 -5.08 -19.75
CA ASN A 176 4.44 -6.40 -19.13
C ASN A 176 3.32 -6.51 -18.10
N LYS A 177 2.66 -7.67 -18.09
CA LYS A 177 1.61 -7.99 -17.12
C LYS A 177 2.23 -8.53 -15.84
N ILE A 178 2.02 -7.83 -14.72
CA ILE A 178 2.49 -8.28 -13.39
C ILE A 178 1.32 -8.41 -12.43
N TYR A 179 1.00 -9.64 -12.06
CA TYR A 179 -0.05 -9.93 -11.07
C TYR A 179 0.35 -9.46 -9.67
N ARG A 180 -0.64 -9.06 -8.88
CA ARG A 180 -0.50 -8.79 -7.45
C ARG A 180 0.21 -9.98 -6.77
N PRO A 181 1.35 -9.76 -6.09
CA PRO A 181 2.00 -10.83 -5.35
C PRO A 181 1.10 -11.36 -4.24
N LYS A 182 0.98 -12.68 -4.11
CA LYS A 182 0.35 -13.32 -2.95
C LYS A 182 1.34 -13.39 -1.78
N ASN A 183 0.84 -13.32 -0.55
CA ASN A 183 1.58 -13.66 0.67
C ASN A 183 0.86 -14.76 1.48
N GLU A 184 1.45 -15.17 2.60
CA GLU A 184 0.93 -16.24 3.47
C GLU A 184 -0.47 -15.97 4.05
N ARG A 185 -0.92 -14.71 4.07
CA ARG A 185 -2.27 -14.32 4.49
C ARG A 185 -3.29 -14.44 3.36
N ASP A 186 -2.84 -14.43 2.10
CA ASP A 186 -3.68 -14.64 0.92
C ASP A 186 -3.99 -16.13 0.75
N ARG A 187 -4.91 -16.65 1.59
CA ARG A 187 -5.35 -18.05 1.54
C ARG A 187 -6.33 -18.34 0.40
N ILE A 188 -6.80 -17.30 -0.29
CA ILE A 188 -7.78 -17.40 -1.37
C ILE A 188 -7.09 -17.97 -2.62
N VAL A 189 -7.55 -19.14 -3.04
CA VAL A 189 -7.08 -19.86 -4.23
C VAL A 189 -7.86 -19.40 -5.47
N GLU A 190 -9.15 -19.10 -5.32
CA GLU A 190 -9.99 -18.55 -6.39
C GLU A 190 -10.71 -17.29 -5.92
N GLY A 191 -10.62 -16.20 -6.65
CA GLY A 191 -11.18 -14.95 -6.16
C GLY A 191 -10.78 -13.75 -6.98
N PHE A 192 -11.28 -12.59 -6.58
CA PHE A 192 -10.82 -11.35 -7.21
C PHE A 192 -9.34 -11.11 -6.90
N THR A 193 -8.64 -10.61 -7.90
CA THR A 193 -7.25 -10.14 -7.82
C THR A 193 -7.05 -9.03 -8.85
N TYR A 194 -5.82 -8.56 -8.99
CA TYR A 194 -5.48 -7.62 -10.04
C TYR A 194 -4.10 -7.88 -10.63
N TYR A 195 -3.87 -7.33 -11.81
CA TYR A 195 -2.53 -7.17 -12.37
C TYR A 195 -2.26 -5.72 -12.77
N PHE A 196 -0.99 -5.35 -12.76
CA PHE A 196 -0.52 -4.08 -13.30
C PHE A 196 -0.03 -4.27 -14.73
N GLN A 197 -0.48 -3.40 -15.63
CA GLN A 197 -0.04 -3.37 -17.03
C GLN A 197 -0.38 -2.01 -17.65
N ASN A 198 0.52 -1.46 -18.47
CA ASN A 198 0.35 -0.18 -19.15
C ASN A 198 0.00 0.97 -18.19
N ASN A 199 0.70 1.01 -17.04
CA ASN A 199 0.48 1.99 -15.99
C ASN A 199 -0.95 2.02 -15.40
N LYS A 200 -1.66 0.89 -15.45
CA LYS A 200 -3.00 0.73 -14.87
C LYS A 200 -3.11 -0.58 -14.12
N TYR A 201 -3.97 -0.60 -13.11
CA TYR A 201 -4.38 -1.80 -12.40
C TYR A 201 -5.65 -2.36 -13.06
N HIS A 202 -5.63 -3.65 -13.38
CA HIS A 202 -6.73 -4.36 -14.04
C HIS A 202 -7.25 -5.43 -13.08
N LEU A 203 -8.42 -5.22 -12.52
CA LEU A 203 -9.09 -6.16 -11.63
C LEU A 203 -9.74 -7.26 -12.44
N CYS A 204 -9.52 -8.51 -12.03
CA CYS A 204 -10.03 -9.70 -12.68
C CYS A 204 -10.30 -10.80 -11.64
N TYR A 205 -10.92 -11.89 -12.08
CA TYR A 205 -11.17 -13.05 -11.22
C TYR A 205 -10.15 -14.15 -11.53
N GLU A 206 -9.43 -14.62 -10.51
CA GLU A 206 -8.51 -15.74 -10.61
C GLU A 206 -9.24 -17.06 -10.31
N ARG A 207 -9.01 -18.05 -11.17
CA ARG A 207 -9.46 -19.44 -11.03
C ARG A 207 -8.25 -20.36 -11.17
N GLN A 208 -8.40 -21.63 -10.80
CA GLN A 208 -7.36 -22.64 -11.05
C GLN A 208 -6.95 -22.73 -12.53
N GLU A 209 -7.90 -22.56 -13.44
CA GLU A 209 -7.71 -22.65 -14.90
C GLU A 209 -7.09 -21.39 -15.52
N GLY A 210 -6.98 -20.30 -14.75
CA GLY A 210 -6.44 -19.03 -15.23
C GLY A 210 -7.24 -17.81 -14.77
N TYR A 211 -7.08 -16.70 -15.49
CA TYR A 211 -7.68 -15.42 -15.14
C TYR A 211 -8.86 -15.10 -16.05
N GLY A 212 -9.97 -14.70 -15.43
CA GLY A 212 -11.18 -14.24 -16.08
C GLY A 212 -11.05 -12.86 -16.72
N ALA A 213 -12.17 -12.35 -17.23
CA ALA A 213 -12.22 -11.04 -17.87
C ALA A 213 -11.89 -9.90 -16.88
N VAL A 214 -11.38 -8.78 -17.42
CA VAL A 214 -11.15 -7.57 -16.63
C VAL A 214 -12.48 -6.92 -16.30
N GLN A 215 -12.76 -6.76 -15.01
CA GLN A 215 -14.00 -6.18 -14.50
C GLN A 215 -13.87 -4.68 -14.26
N LEU A 216 -12.69 -4.21 -13.87
CA LEU A 216 -12.44 -2.80 -13.56
C LEU A 216 -10.98 -2.44 -13.88
N LYS A 217 -10.76 -1.22 -14.39
CA LYS A 217 -9.44 -0.64 -14.60
C LYS A 217 -9.29 0.62 -13.77
N LEU A 218 -8.21 0.74 -13.01
CA LEU A 218 -7.94 1.86 -12.12
C LEU A 218 -6.53 2.40 -12.33
N ASP A 219 -6.35 3.69 -12.11
CA ASP A 219 -5.02 4.31 -12.07
C ASP A 219 -4.32 4.05 -10.73
N ASN A 220 -5.10 3.79 -9.67
CA ASN A 220 -4.61 3.51 -8.33
C ASN A 220 -5.47 2.47 -7.61
N ILE A 221 -4.83 1.72 -6.71
CA ILE A 221 -5.50 0.88 -5.71
C ILE A 221 -4.95 1.26 -4.34
N TYR A 222 -5.71 2.01 -3.55
CA TYR A 222 -5.35 2.37 -2.18
C TYR A 222 -5.44 1.15 -1.24
N GLN A 223 -6.50 0.37 -1.36
CA GLN A 223 -6.70 -0.86 -0.59
C GLN A 223 -7.47 -1.87 -1.44
N PHE A 224 -7.11 -3.16 -1.32
CA PHE A 224 -7.80 -4.23 -2.01
C PHE A 224 -7.99 -5.44 -1.10
N GLN A 225 -9.19 -6.02 -1.11
CA GLN A 225 -9.45 -7.28 -0.44
C GLN A 225 -10.51 -8.10 -1.17
N ALA A 226 -10.16 -9.35 -1.45
CA ALA A 226 -11.15 -10.38 -1.76
C ALA A 226 -11.72 -10.91 -0.44
N LEU A 227 -13.04 -10.82 -0.26
CA LEU A 227 -13.73 -11.22 0.95
C LEU A 227 -14.29 -12.63 0.80
N VAL A 228 -14.27 -13.37 1.90
CA VAL A 228 -14.87 -14.70 2.03
C VAL A 228 -15.86 -14.67 3.18
N TYR A 229 -16.99 -15.34 2.99
CA TYR A 229 -18.08 -15.33 3.96
C TYR A 229 -17.76 -16.12 5.24
N TYR A 230 -16.97 -17.20 5.14
CA TYR A 230 -16.55 -18.02 6.27
C TYR A 230 -15.05 -18.31 6.25
N ASP A 231 -14.45 -18.29 7.44
CA ASP A 231 -13.08 -18.74 7.64
C ASP A 231 -12.92 -20.21 7.21
N GLY A 232 -11.92 -20.48 6.37
CA GLY A 232 -11.68 -21.80 5.78
C GLY A 232 -12.20 -21.96 4.34
N VAL A 233 -13.02 -21.04 3.85
CA VAL A 233 -13.37 -20.99 2.42
C VAL A 233 -12.22 -20.34 1.64
N LEU A 234 -11.69 -21.07 0.67
CA LEU A 234 -10.56 -20.61 -0.16
C LEU A 234 -11.02 -19.95 -1.47
N SER A 235 -12.33 -19.81 -1.68
CA SER A 235 -12.90 -19.18 -2.87
C SER A 235 -13.74 -17.95 -2.50
N SER A 236 -13.37 -16.79 -3.03
CA SER A 236 -14.07 -15.52 -2.82
C SER A 236 -15.02 -15.22 -3.98
N ARG A 237 -16.17 -14.63 -3.68
CA ARG A 237 -17.14 -14.14 -4.68
C ARG A 237 -17.35 -12.64 -4.62
N LEU A 238 -16.61 -11.94 -3.76
CA LEU A 238 -16.79 -10.53 -3.47
C LEU A 238 -15.41 -9.89 -3.33
N GLY A 239 -15.12 -8.88 -4.13
CA GLY A 239 -13.93 -8.06 -4.04
C GLY A 239 -14.32 -6.63 -3.68
N VAL A 240 -13.57 -6.02 -2.77
CA VAL A 240 -13.68 -4.60 -2.43
C VAL A 240 -12.37 -3.94 -2.82
N VAL A 241 -12.47 -2.82 -3.56
CA VAL A 241 -11.32 -2.06 -4.01
C VAL A 241 -11.53 -0.58 -3.73
N PHE A 242 -10.61 0.00 -3.00
CA PHE A 242 -10.50 1.42 -2.78
C PHE A 242 -9.53 2.01 -3.79
N ASP A 243 -9.96 3.00 -4.57
CA ASP A 243 -9.09 3.75 -5.48
C ASP A 243 -8.47 4.99 -4.79
N THR A 244 -9.11 5.48 -3.73
CA THR A 244 -8.58 6.49 -2.80
C THR A 244 -8.82 6.05 -1.35
N ASP A 245 -8.42 6.86 -0.37
CA ASP A 245 -8.74 6.67 1.05
C ASP A 245 -10.24 6.82 1.40
N SER A 246 -11.06 7.26 0.45
CA SER A 246 -12.45 7.67 0.68
C SER A 246 -13.42 7.18 -0.39
N THR A 247 -12.92 6.52 -1.45
CA THR A 247 -13.76 6.01 -2.53
C THR A 247 -13.45 4.58 -2.87
N PHE A 248 -14.48 3.83 -3.23
CA PHE A 248 -14.37 2.41 -3.47
C PHE A 248 -15.40 1.87 -4.46
N TYR A 249 -15.14 0.65 -4.90
CA TYR A 249 -16.04 -0.19 -5.69
C TYR A 249 -16.16 -1.56 -5.02
N VAL A 250 -17.29 -2.22 -5.26
CA VAL A 250 -17.53 -3.61 -4.91
C VAL A 250 -17.81 -4.39 -6.18
N ILE A 251 -17.11 -5.51 -6.34
CA ILE A 251 -17.25 -6.42 -7.46
C ILE A 251 -17.73 -7.75 -6.91
N THR A 252 -18.78 -8.31 -7.49
CA THR A 252 -19.27 -9.64 -7.11
C THR A 252 -19.37 -10.57 -8.31
N ARG A 253 -19.31 -11.87 -8.03
CA ARG A 253 -19.46 -12.94 -9.01
C ARG A 253 -20.57 -13.88 -8.56
N ASN A 254 -21.50 -14.21 -9.45
CA ASN A 254 -22.53 -15.20 -9.13
C ASN A 254 -21.99 -16.64 -9.23
N GLY A 255 -22.38 -17.48 -8.26
CA GLY A 255 -22.13 -18.93 -8.29
C GLY A 255 -20.65 -19.37 -8.36
N TYR A 256 -20.48 -20.68 -8.53
CA TYR A 256 -19.22 -21.36 -8.82
C TYR A 256 -19.23 -21.93 -10.24
N VAL A 257 -19.78 -21.18 -11.18
CA VAL A 257 -19.92 -21.60 -12.58
C VAL A 257 -18.62 -21.34 -13.36
N GLU A 258 -18.49 -21.98 -14.52
CA GLU A 258 -17.45 -21.67 -15.48
C GLU A 258 -17.45 -20.19 -15.86
N GLU A 259 -16.29 -19.65 -16.21
CA GLU A 259 -16.11 -18.22 -16.50
C GLU A 259 -17.05 -17.71 -17.60
N LYS A 260 -17.35 -18.53 -18.61
CA LYS A 260 -18.25 -18.17 -19.72
C LYS A 260 -19.69 -17.92 -19.26
N ALA A 261 -20.11 -18.53 -18.15
CA ALA A 261 -21.45 -18.41 -17.59
C ALA A 261 -21.50 -17.47 -16.37
N ALA A 262 -20.35 -17.00 -15.90
CA ALA A 262 -20.24 -16.12 -14.75
C ALA A 262 -20.82 -14.74 -15.07
N LYS A 263 -21.69 -14.27 -14.18
CA LYS A 263 -22.22 -12.91 -14.16
C LYS A 263 -21.50 -12.15 -13.07
N TYR A 264 -20.98 -11.00 -13.48
CA TYR A 264 -20.35 -10.05 -12.60
C TYR A 264 -21.30 -8.90 -12.31
N PHE A 265 -21.25 -8.41 -11.08
CA PHE A 265 -21.82 -7.11 -10.73
C PHE A 265 -20.66 -6.21 -10.31
N LEU A 266 -20.67 -4.98 -10.83
CA LEU A 266 -19.75 -3.91 -10.45
C LEU A 266 -20.61 -2.78 -9.90
N SER A 267 -20.37 -2.38 -8.65
CA SER A 267 -21.03 -1.23 -8.04
C SER A 267 -20.71 0.06 -8.79
N LYS A 268 -21.53 1.10 -8.59
CA LYS A 268 -21.03 2.47 -8.84
C LYS A 268 -19.84 2.78 -7.94
N ARG A 269 -19.09 3.83 -8.28
CA ARG A 269 -18.07 4.38 -7.38
C ARG A 269 -18.75 5.01 -6.18
N HIS A 270 -18.47 4.50 -4.99
CA HIS A 270 -19.00 5.06 -3.73
C HIS A 270 -18.03 6.04 -3.12
N VAL A 271 -18.57 7.01 -2.37
CA VAL A 271 -17.81 8.02 -1.64
C VAL A 271 -18.19 7.93 -0.17
N ILE A 272 -17.20 7.74 0.69
CA ILE A 272 -17.32 7.85 2.14
C ILE A 272 -17.23 9.33 2.48
N LYS A 273 -18.28 9.87 3.11
CA LYS A 273 -18.32 11.28 3.50
C LYS A 273 -17.65 11.49 4.85
N ASN A 274 -17.05 12.66 5.07
CA ASN A 274 -16.47 13.05 6.37
C ASN A 274 -15.46 12.02 6.90
N VAL A 275 -14.55 11.57 6.04
CA VAL A 275 -13.45 10.67 6.40
C VAL A 275 -12.51 11.46 7.31
N ALA A 276 -12.30 10.99 8.54
CA ALA A 276 -11.26 11.49 9.43
C ALA A 276 -9.88 11.11 8.88
N ASP A 277 -8.79 11.58 9.48
CA ASP A 277 -7.45 11.11 9.10
C ASP A 277 -7.30 9.62 9.47
N ILE A 278 -7.46 8.74 8.48
CA ILE A 278 -7.34 7.28 8.65
C ILE A 278 -5.96 6.81 8.24
N PHE A 279 -5.19 6.38 9.24
CA PHE A 279 -3.82 5.92 9.07
C PHE A 279 -3.69 4.42 8.74
N GLN A 280 -4.75 3.65 9.05
CA GLN A 280 -4.84 2.21 8.79
C GLN A 280 -5.79 1.93 7.63
N PRO A 281 -5.55 0.88 6.82
CA PRO A 281 -6.57 0.39 5.91
C PRO A 281 -7.87 0.05 6.65
N TYR A 282 -9.02 0.22 5.98
CA TYR A 282 -10.32 -0.14 6.55
C TYR A 282 -10.38 -1.63 6.90
N VAL A 283 -11.11 -1.98 7.95
CA VAL A 283 -11.44 -3.37 8.26
C VAL A 283 -12.62 -3.78 7.41
N LEU A 284 -12.40 -4.70 6.46
CA LEU A 284 -13.44 -5.17 5.54
C LEU A 284 -13.89 -6.58 5.89
N LYS A 285 -15.20 -6.78 6.02
CA LYS A 285 -15.81 -8.09 6.27
C LYS A 285 -17.06 -8.28 5.43
N GLU A 286 -17.24 -9.49 4.89
CA GLU A 286 -18.51 -9.89 4.29
C GLU A 286 -19.49 -10.22 5.42
N LEU A 287 -20.68 -9.62 5.38
CA LEU A 287 -21.79 -9.95 6.25
C LEU A 287 -22.88 -10.61 5.39
N GLY A 288 -23.44 -11.72 5.87
CA GLY A 288 -24.45 -12.45 5.11
C GLY A 288 -23.96 -12.85 3.70
N LYS A 289 -24.83 -12.77 2.71
CA LYS A 289 -24.51 -13.19 1.33
C LYS A 289 -24.17 -12.02 0.41
N SER A 290 -24.35 -10.78 0.86
CA SER A 290 -24.39 -9.63 -0.05
C SER A 290 -24.10 -8.29 0.64
N GLU A 291 -23.53 -8.28 1.83
CA GLU A 291 -23.27 -7.06 2.58
C GLU A 291 -21.78 -6.97 2.92
N VAL A 292 -21.26 -5.74 2.94
CA VAL A 292 -19.87 -5.45 3.28
C VAL A 292 -19.86 -4.50 4.45
N PHE A 293 -19.32 -4.97 5.56
CA PHE A 293 -18.93 -4.13 6.67
C PHE A 293 -17.61 -3.44 6.37
N ILE A 294 -17.57 -2.12 6.59
CA ILE A 294 -16.37 -1.29 6.44
C ILE A 294 -16.17 -0.59 7.78
N GLY A 295 -15.21 -1.08 8.55
CA GLY A 295 -14.86 -0.56 9.86
C GLY A 295 -13.66 0.38 9.80
N VAL A 296 -13.71 1.43 10.61
CA VAL A 296 -12.56 2.32 10.87
C VAL A 296 -11.94 1.90 12.20
N GLU A 297 -10.80 1.20 12.14
CA GLU A 297 -10.03 0.85 13.33
C GLU A 297 -8.92 1.88 13.53
N GLN A 298 -9.10 2.76 14.50
CA GLN A 298 -8.08 3.71 14.93
C GLN A 298 -7.85 3.53 16.43
N PRO A 299 -6.70 2.99 16.84
CA PRO A 299 -6.24 3.11 18.20
C PRO A 299 -6.25 4.60 18.57
N PHE A 300 -6.82 4.95 19.71
CA PHE A 300 -6.78 6.29 20.33
C PHE A 300 -7.69 7.41 19.78
N SER A 301 -8.38 7.28 18.64
CA SER A 301 -9.17 8.39 18.08
C SER A 301 -10.66 8.39 18.45
N GLY A 302 -11.15 7.37 19.17
CA GLY A 302 -12.53 7.26 19.65
C GLY A 302 -13.62 7.20 18.57
N THR A 303 -13.28 7.51 17.31
CA THR A 303 -14.24 7.64 16.21
C THR A 303 -14.43 6.28 15.56
N ARG A 304 -15.44 5.55 16.03
CA ARG A 304 -15.92 4.31 15.43
C ARG A 304 -17.07 4.67 14.50
N ARG A 305 -16.76 5.09 13.28
CA ARG A 305 -17.80 5.19 12.25
C ARG A 305 -17.78 3.95 11.40
N ASN A 306 -18.73 3.06 11.67
CA ASN A 306 -18.90 1.85 10.88
C ASN A 306 -19.82 2.12 9.70
N LEU A 307 -19.48 1.56 8.54
CA LEU A 307 -20.31 1.64 7.35
C LEU A 307 -20.79 0.26 6.95
N LEU A 308 -21.96 0.23 6.32
CA LEU A 308 -22.54 -0.97 5.74
C LEU A 308 -22.87 -0.71 4.27
N TYR A 309 -22.16 -1.40 3.39
CA TYR A 309 -22.51 -1.43 1.98
C TYR A 309 -23.38 -2.64 1.68
N ARG A 310 -24.47 -2.42 0.94
CA ARG A 310 -25.42 -3.44 0.50
C ARG A 310 -25.30 -3.64 -1.00
N VAL A 311 -24.92 -4.85 -1.41
CA VAL A 311 -24.77 -5.21 -2.83
C VAL A 311 -26.11 -5.19 -3.55
N LYS A 312 -27.19 -5.66 -2.91
CA LYS A 312 -28.50 -5.88 -3.54
C LYS A 312 -29.11 -4.64 -4.20
N ASP A 313 -28.82 -3.46 -3.63
CA ASP A 313 -29.38 -2.18 -4.06
C ASP A 313 -28.29 -1.11 -4.27
N ASP A 314 -27.02 -1.52 -4.33
CA ASP A 314 -25.87 -0.64 -4.56
C ASP A 314 -25.91 0.61 -3.64
N TYR A 315 -26.13 0.35 -2.35
CA TYR A 315 -26.39 1.38 -1.34
C TYR A 315 -25.38 1.34 -0.19
N LEU A 316 -24.82 2.51 0.14
CA LEU A 316 -23.90 2.71 1.24
C LEU A 316 -24.61 3.39 2.41
N VAL A 317 -24.78 2.66 3.51
CA VAL A 317 -25.09 3.23 4.81
C VAL A 317 -23.82 3.90 5.33
N GLN A 318 -23.88 5.22 5.37
CA GLN A 318 -22.77 6.09 5.73
C GLN A 318 -22.44 6.05 7.22
N ASP A 319 -23.40 5.72 8.07
CA ASP A 319 -23.25 5.64 9.53
C ASP A 319 -24.19 4.55 10.04
N LEU A 320 -23.61 3.37 10.32
CA LEU A 320 -24.37 2.21 10.76
C LEU A 320 -24.90 2.40 12.18
N ASP A 321 -24.11 3.01 13.06
CA ASP A 321 -24.47 3.22 14.46
C ASP A 321 -25.65 4.19 14.57
N ALA A 322 -25.62 5.31 13.83
CA ALA A 322 -26.75 6.23 13.77
C ALA A 322 -28.02 5.61 13.16
N LEU A 323 -27.88 4.67 12.22
CA LEU A 323 -29.02 3.93 11.66
C LEU A 323 -29.66 3.04 12.73
N VAL A 324 -28.85 2.30 13.50
CA VAL A 324 -29.33 1.43 14.59
C VAL A 324 -30.00 2.25 15.69
N ASP A 325 -29.38 3.35 16.13
CA ASP A 325 -29.95 4.25 17.15
C ASP A 325 -31.27 4.89 16.73
N LYS A 326 -31.47 5.12 15.43
CA LYS A 326 -32.72 5.64 14.91
C LYS A 326 -33.84 4.61 14.96
N GLU A 327 -33.54 3.34 14.70
CA GLU A 327 -34.54 2.27 14.77
C GLU A 327 -34.88 1.91 16.22
N SER A 328 -33.91 1.91 17.14
CA SER A 328 -34.15 1.65 18.57
C SER A 328 -35.02 2.69 19.27
N LYS A 329 -35.09 3.92 18.74
CA LYS A 329 -35.95 5.01 19.24
C LYS A 329 -37.37 4.99 18.68
N LYS A 330 -37.69 4.07 17.77
CA LYS A 330 -39.05 3.89 17.24
C LYS A 330 -39.86 2.84 17.98
N GLU A 331 -39.21 2.02 18.80
CA GLU A 331 -39.82 1.17 19.83
C GLU A 331 -40.05 1.98 21.10
#